data_AF-A0A022RT73-F1
#
_entry.id   AF-A0A022RT73-F1
#
_cell.length_a   1.000
_cell.length_b   1.000
_cell.length_c   1.000
_cell.angle_alpha   90.00
_cell.angle_beta   90.00
_cell.angle_gamma   90.00
#
_symmetry.space_group_name_H-M   'P 1'
#
loop_
_entity.id
_entity.type
_entity.pdbx_description
1 polymer ?
#
loop_
_entity_poly.entity_id
_entity_poly.type
_entity_poly.pdbx_seq_one_letter_code
_entity_poly.pdbx_strand_id
1 'polypeptide(L)'
;KQASEFYTRKLFTRFQEELVSTLTFTASKVDDNGEVTTYRVAKFGEEHKFYHVNFNVLEMKASCSCRMFEFSGLLCRHVLAVFRVTNVLTLPSYYISKRWTRNAKSSVVLEERAIDPFNGYLESHTVRYNTLRHEAFKFVDEGAESVESYNVAMAVLMEASNKVAFAVKNEGKASVNNGPMRNKSSYCRSEGEGSSTQQLSEGDMDQKINELSMDLECANRKCEVYRTNLLSLLKDIEDHKQRLSIEVQNIKLSMKDGL
;
A
#
# COMPACT_ATOMS: atom_id res chain seq x y z
N LYS A 1 -7.45 -4.58 20.04
CA LYS A 1 -7.60 -3.50 21.05
C LYS A 1 -7.36 -2.11 20.41
N GLN A 2 -6.21 -1.84 19.80
CA GLN A 2 -5.93 -0.55 19.13
C GLN A 2 -7.01 -0.12 18.11
N ALA A 3 -7.42 -1.02 17.20
CA ALA A 3 -8.40 -0.66 16.16
C ALA A 3 -9.79 -0.23 16.69
N SER A 4 -10.22 -0.72 17.87
CA SER A 4 -11.52 -0.33 18.44
C SER A 4 -11.53 1.09 19.03
N GLU A 5 -10.36 1.65 19.33
CA GLU A 5 -10.22 3.00 19.85
C GLU A 5 -10.34 4.04 18.73
N PHE A 6 -9.87 3.69 17.53
CA PHE A 6 -9.88 4.59 16.38
C PHE A 6 -11.12 4.41 15.49
N TYR A 7 -11.48 3.18 15.12
CA TYR A 7 -12.51 2.93 14.12
C TYR A 7 -13.93 3.08 14.67
N THR A 8 -14.85 3.50 13.79
CA THR A 8 -16.29 3.41 14.08
C THR A 8 -16.71 1.95 14.30
N ARG A 9 -17.78 1.71 15.07
CA ARG A 9 -18.25 0.34 15.38
C ARG A 9 -18.42 -0.53 14.13
N LYS A 10 -19.07 0.02 13.09
CA LYS A 10 -19.30 -0.69 11.81
C LYS A 10 -17.99 -1.07 11.12
N LEU A 11 -17.00 -0.17 11.13
CA LEU A 11 -15.72 -0.42 10.48
C LEU A 11 -14.85 -1.36 11.31
N PHE A 12 -14.89 -1.25 12.64
CA PHE A 12 -14.22 -2.18 13.52
C PHE A 12 -14.72 -3.62 13.31
N THR A 13 -16.02 -3.83 13.12
CA THR A 13 -16.56 -5.16 12.76
C THR A 13 -15.96 -5.69 11.46
N ARG A 14 -15.91 -4.86 10.40
CA ARG A 14 -15.25 -5.25 9.14
C ARG A 14 -13.76 -5.55 9.30
N PHE A 15 -13.06 -4.75 10.11
CA PHE A 15 -11.67 -5.01 10.44
C PHE A 15 -11.48 -6.36 11.13
N GLN A 16 -12.38 -6.71 12.06
CA GLN A 16 -12.35 -8.02 12.72
C GLN A 16 -12.60 -9.16 11.75
N GLU A 17 -13.54 -9.01 10.81
CA GLU A 17 -13.79 -10.00 9.75
C GLU A 17 -12.54 -10.23 8.88
N GLU A 18 -11.87 -9.16 8.46
CA GLU A 18 -10.61 -9.25 7.73
C GLU A 18 -9.51 -9.90 8.57
N LEU A 19 -9.41 -9.53 9.84
CA LEU A 19 -8.41 -10.07 10.77
C LEU A 19 -8.61 -11.57 11.03
N VAL A 20 -9.85 -12.03 11.25
CA VAL A 20 -10.14 -13.46 11.41
C VAL A 20 -9.88 -14.22 10.11
N SER A 21 -10.22 -13.63 8.97
CA SER A 21 -9.97 -14.24 7.66
C SER A 21 -8.49 -14.55 7.43
N THR A 22 -7.56 -13.77 8.00
CA THR A 22 -6.11 -14.00 7.88
C THR A 22 -5.67 -15.39 8.32
N LEU A 23 -6.39 -16.03 9.26
CA LEU A 23 -6.02 -17.34 9.80
C LEU A 23 -6.09 -18.45 8.74
N THR A 24 -6.85 -18.23 7.67
CA THR A 24 -6.95 -19.16 6.53
C THR A 24 -5.94 -18.87 5.43
N PHE A 25 -5.11 -17.84 5.57
CA PHE A 25 -4.12 -17.44 4.57
C PHE A 25 -2.70 -17.69 5.08
N THR A 26 -1.84 -18.14 4.17
CA THR A 26 -0.40 -18.30 4.40
C THR A 26 0.35 -17.24 3.61
N ALA A 27 1.33 -16.62 4.25
CA ALA A 27 2.24 -15.66 3.62
C ALA A 27 3.64 -16.25 3.52
N SER A 28 4.14 -16.41 2.30
CA SER A 28 5.47 -16.95 2.01
C SER A 28 6.32 -15.86 1.37
N LYS A 29 7.54 -15.68 1.88
CA LYS A 29 8.52 -14.75 1.30
C LYS A 29 8.96 -15.25 -0.07
N VAL A 30 8.93 -14.40 -1.10
CA VAL A 30 9.31 -14.76 -2.48
C VAL A 30 10.45 -13.90 -3.04
N ASP A 31 10.60 -12.67 -2.57
CA ASP A 31 11.71 -11.79 -2.94
C ASP A 31 12.09 -10.86 -1.78
N ASP A 32 13.35 -10.44 -1.75
CA ASP A 32 13.86 -9.47 -0.80
C ASP A 32 15.04 -8.69 -1.37
N ASN A 33 14.77 -7.44 -1.71
CA ASN A 33 15.76 -6.49 -2.21
C ASN A 33 16.30 -5.61 -1.06
N GLY A 34 16.11 -6.03 0.19
CA GLY A 34 16.70 -5.44 1.39
C GLY A 34 15.94 -4.23 1.94
N GLU A 35 15.24 -3.45 1.11
CA GLU A 35 14.32 -2.39 1.56
C GLU A 35 12.86 -2.88 1.59
N VAL A 36 12.47 -3.63 0.55
CA VAL A 36 11.13 -4.17 0.40
C VAL A 36 11.20 -5.68 0.31
N THR A 37 10.42 -6.35 1.15
CA THR A 37 10.22 -7.79 1.06
C THR A 37 8.89 -8.07 0.39
N THR A 38 8.91 -8.88 -0.68
CA THR A 38 7.69 -9.33 -1.35
C THR A 38 7.24 -10.68 -0.80
N TYR A 39 5.98 -10.73 -0.41
CA TYR A 39 5.30 -11.92 0.08
C TYR A 39 4.24 -12.36 -0.93
N ARG A 40 4.17 -13.67 -1.15
CA ARG A 40 3.05 -14.34 -1.79
C ARG A 40 2.07 -14.79 -0.72
N VAL A 41 0.83 -14.32 -0.81
CA VAL A 41 -0.23 -14.62 0.15
C VAL A 41 -1.33 -15.41 -0.54
N ALA A 42 -1.60 -16.63 -0.07
CA ALA A 42 -2.59 -17.52 -0.65
C ALA A 42 -3.45 -18.16 0.45
N LYS A 43 -4.70 -18.49 0.12
CA LYS A 43 -5.58 -19.21 1.03
C LYS A 43 -5.17 -20.68 1.09
N PHE A 44 -5.27 -21.29 2.27
CA PHE A 44 -4.99 -22.71 2.45
C PHE A 44 -5.87 -23.56 1.51
N GLY A 45 -5.24 -24.44 0.73
CA GLY A 45 -5.90 -25.28 -0.28
C GLY A 45 -6.17 -24.60 -1.63
N GLU A 46 -5.88 -23.31 -1.80
CA GLU A 46 -6.09 -22.56 -3.05
C GLU A 46 -4.81 -21.86 -3.55
N GLU A 47 -3.72 -22.61 -3.73
CA GLU A 47 -2.42 -22.02 -4.08
C GLU A 47 -2.40 -21.30 -5.44
N HIS A 48 -3.25 -21.71 -6.38
CA HIS A 48 -3.36 -21.07 -7.70
C HIS A 48 -3.90 -19.64 -7.64
N LYS A 49 -4.60 -19.25 -6.54
CA LYS A 49 -5.08 -17.89 -6.31
C LYS A 49 -4.26 -17.24 -5.20
N PHE A 50 -3.38 -16.31 -5.59
CA PHE A 50 -2.50 -15.62 -4.66
C PHE A 50 -2.42 -14.13 -4.92
N TYR A 51 -1.99 -13.41 -3.89
CA TYR A 51 -1.80 -11.97 -3.90
C TYR A 51 -0.36 -11.63 -3.54
N HIS A 52 0.18 -10.61 -4.18
CA HIS A 52 1.49 -10.07 -3.83
C HIS A 52 1.30 -8.98 -2.79
N VAL A 53 2.13 -9.03 -1.76
CA VAL A 53 2.23 -7.99 -0.73
C VAL A 53 3.67 -7.54 -0.65
N ASN A 54 3.92 -6.28 -0.96
CA ASN A 54 5.22 -5.65 -0.82
C ASN A 54 5.27 -4.96 0.53
N PHE A 55 6.16 -5.39 1.41
CA PHE A 55 6.31 -4.85 2.76
C PHE A 55 7.67 -4.15 2.88
N ASN A 56 7.63 -2.83 3.05
CA ASN A 56 8.77 -2.04 3.47
C ASN A 56 8.84 -2.07 5.00
N VAL A 57 9.83 -2.79 5.53
CA VAL A 57 10.02 -2.96 6.98
C VAL A 57 10.44 -1.66 7.67
N LEU A 58 11.08 -0.74 6.94
CA LEU A 58 11.54 0.53 7.49
C LEU A 58 10.37 1.46 7.70
N GLU A 59 9.61 1.70 6.63
CA GLU A 59 8.45 2.57 6.69
C GLU A 59 7.27 1.93 7.42
N MET A 60 7.36 0.65 7.76
CA MET A 60 6.26 -0.17 8.28
C MET A 60 5.04 -0.08 7.35
N LYS A 61 5.27 -0.04 6.04
CA LYS A 61 4.24 0.06 5.01
C LYS A 61 4.19 -1.19 4.16
N ALA A 62 3.00 -1.77 4.05
CA ALA A 62 2.65 -2.79 3.08
C ALA A 62 1.71 -2.26 1.99
N SER A 63 1.97 -2.63 0.74
CA SER A 63 1.04 -2.50 -0.38
C SER A 63 0.65 -3.89 -0.88
N CYS A 64 -0.61 -4.07 -1.28
CA CYS A 64 -1.11 -5.36 -1.75
C CYS A 64 -1.71 -5.23 -3.15
N SER A 65 -1.50 -6.25 -3.98
CA SER A 65 -2.08 -6.31 -5.33
C SER A 65 -3.62 -6.25 -5.35
N CYS A 66 -4.30 -6.59 -4.24
CA CYS A 66 -5.75 -6.43 -4.13
C CYS A 66 -6.22 -4.96 -3.97
N ARG A 67 -5.30 -4.06 -3.61
CA ARG A 67 -5.49 -2.61 -3.45
C ARG A 67 -6.64 -2.20 -2.50
N MET A 68 -7.05 -3.07 -1.58
CA MET A 68 -8.20 -2.80 -0.69
C MET A 68 -7.99 -1.56 0.18
N PHE A 69 -6.77 -1.31 0.63
CA PHE A 69 -6.49 -0.17 1.51
C PHE A 69 -6.65 1.15 0.76
N GLU A 70 -6.18 1.20 -0.48
CA GLU A 70 -6.29 2.33 -1.40
C GLU A 70 -7.76 2.66 -1.71
N PHE A 71 -8.63 1.66 -1.73
CA PHE A 71 -10.05 1.85 -2.06
C PHE A 71 -10.97 2.07 -0.85
N SER A 72 -10.77 1.30 0.20
CA SER A 72 -11.65 1.27 1.38
C SER A 72 -11.07 1.98 2.59
N GLY A 73 -9.79 2.35 2.55
CA GLY A 73 -9.03 2.82 3.71
C GLY A 73 -8.90 1.78 4.83
N LEU A 74 -9.27 0.52 4.57
CA LEU A 74 -9.16 -0.61 5.48
C LEU A 74 -8.10 -1.58 4.99
N LEU A 75 -7.26 -2.07 5.90
CA LEU A 75 -6.30 -3.11 5.57
C LEU A 75 -7.00 -4.41 5.19
N CYS A 76 -6.57 -5.02 4.08
CA CYS A 76 -7.04 -6.34 3.70
C CYS A 76 -6.40 -7.44 4.55
N ARG A 77 -7.08 -8.58 4.60
CA ARG A 77 -6.54 -9.85 5.11
C ARG A 77 -5.15 -10.20 4.56
N HIS A 78 -4.80 -9.83 3.33
CA HIS A 78 -3.48 -10.15 2.78
C HIS A 78 -2.36 -9.37 3.47
N VAL A 79 -2.54 -8.05 3.66
CA VAL A 79 -1.59 -7.23 4.40
C VAL A 79 -1.55 -7.65 5.86
N LEU A 80 -2.71 -7.91 6.46
CA LEU A 80 -2.79 -8.37 7.85
C LEU A 80 -2.11 -9.74 8.07
N ALA A 81 -2.19 -10.65 7.09
CA ALA A 81 -1.47 -11.92 7.13
C ALA A 81 0.05 -11.72 7.08
N VAL A 82 0.54 -10.77 6.28
CA VAL A 82 1.97 -10.40 6.28
C VAL A 82 2.38 -9.80 7.62
N PHE A 83 1.61 -8.85 8.15
CA PHE A 83 1.86 -8.26 9.47
C PHE A 83 1.92 -9.32 10.58
N ARG A 84 1.09 -10.36 10.49
CA ARG A 84 1.14 -11.48 11.43
C ARG A 84 2.47 -12.25 11.35
N VAL A 85 2.94 -12.61 10.16
CA VAL A 85 4.20 -13.37 10.01
C VAL A 85 5.44 -12.53 10.25
N THR A 86 5.34 -11.20 10.11
CA THR A 86 6.42 -10.24 10.42
C THR A 86 6.34 -9.67 11.84
N ASN A 87 5.42 -10.17 12.69
CA ASN A 87 5.22 -9.74 14.07
C ASN A 87 4.91 -8.23 14.24
N VAL A 88 4.24 -7.62 13.26
CA VAL A 88 3.67 -6.28 13.39
C VAL A 88 2.36 -6.36 14.16
N LEU A 89 2.43 -6.15 15.47
CA LEU A 89 1.30 -6.31 16.40
C LEU A 89 0.47 -5.04 16.58
N THR A 90 1.00 -3.89 16.15
CA THR A 90 0.34 -2.59 16.20
C THR A 90 0.10 -2.07 14.79
N LEU A 91 -1.04 -1.42 14.57
CA LEU A 91 -1.33 -0.75 13.31
C LEU A 91 -0.47 0.51 13.20
N PRO A 92 0.36 0.64 12.16
CA PRO A 92 1.07 1.88 11.89
C PRO A 92 0.07 3.02 11.66
N SER A 93 0.42 4.23 12.11
CA SER A 93 -0.45 5.41 12.04
C SER A 93 -0.93 5.73 10.62
N TYR A 94 -0.09 5.44 9.61
CA TYR A 94 -0.43 5.55 8.19
C TYR A 94 -1.72 4.80 7.80
N TYR A 95 -2.00 3.66 8.45
CA TYR A 95 -3.20 2.85 8.18
C TYR A 95 -4.43 3.26 8.99
N ILE A 96 -4.30 4.29 9.85
CA ILE A 96 -5.40 4.88 10.61
C ILE A 96 -5.87 6.14 9.89
N SER A 97 -6.67 5.97 8.85
CA SER A 97 -7.17 7.10 8.04
C SER A 97 -8.23 7.93 8.77
N LYS A 98 -8.07 9.26 8.74
CA LYS A 98 -8.96 10.24 9.40
C LYS A 98 -10.44 10.10 9.00
N ARG A 99 -10.73 9.66 7.77
CA ARG A 99 -12.10 9.46 7.26
C ARG A 99 -12.87 8.37 8.03
N TRP A 100 -12.14 7.46 8.64
CA TRP A 100 -12.65 6.23 9.24
C TRP A 100 -12.59 6.22 10.76
N THR A 101 -12.05 7.30 11.35
CA THR A 101 -12.00 7.45 12.80
C THR A 101 -13.33 7.98 13.35
N ARG A 102 -13.63 7.66 14.60
CA ARG A 102 -14.83 8.14 15.30
C ARG A 102 -14.95 9.68 15.34
N ASN A 103 -13.83 10.39 15.16
CA ASN A 103 -13.75 11.85 15.13
C ASN A 103 -13.96 12.47 13.74
N ALA A 104 -14.29 11.69 12.70
CA ALA A 104 -14.54 12.19 11.35
C ALA A 104 -15.68 13.23 11.26
N LYS A 105 -16.56 13.31 12.28
CA LYS A 105 -17.63 14.32 12.39
C LYS A 105 -17.26 15.54 13.23
N SER A 106 -16.17 15.52 14.01
CA SER A 106 -15.81 16.63 14.92
C SER A 106 -14.84 17.64 14.31
N SER A 107 -14.39 17.44 13.06
CA SER A 107 -13.37 18.29 12.42
C SER A 107 -13.91 19.56 11.74
N VAL A 108 -15.17 19.96 12.02
CA VAL A 108 -15.69 21.23 11.47
C VAL A 108 -15.20 22.45 12.26
N VAL A 109 -14.51 22.26 13.39
CA VAL A 109 -14.02 23.38 14.20
C VAL A 109 -12.56 23.14 14.57
N LEU A 110 -11.69 24.00 14.01
CA LEU A 110 -10.25 24.18 14.28
C LEU A 110 -9.29 23.20 13.62
N GLU A 111 -9.01 23.39 12.32
CA GLU A 111 -7.63 23.52 11.85
C GLU A 111 -7.59 24.20 10.46
N GLU A 112 -7.84 25.50 10.45
CA GLU A 112 -7.51 26.36 9.31
C GLU A 112 -5.99 26.59 9.30
N ARG A 113 -5.26 25.75 8.53
CA ARG A 113 -4.00 26.00 7.79
C ARG A 113 -3.15 24.73 7.67
N ALA A 114 -3.52 23.89 6.73
CA ALA A 114 -2.61 23.13 5.87
C ALA A 114 -3.46 22.53 4.73
N ILE A 115 -3.83 23.36 3.76
CA ILE A 115 -4.35 22.83 2.49
C ILE A 115 -3.13 22.21 1.80
N ASP A 116 -3.00 20.90 1.96
CA ASP A 116 -2.13 20.09 1.11
C ASP A 116 -2.71 20.10 -0.31
N PRO A 117 -1.99 20.60 -1.34
CA PRO A 117 -2.43 20.57 -2.74
C PRO A 117 -2.71 19.16 -3.28
N PHE A 118 -2.29 18.11 -2.56
CA PHE A 118 -2.42 16.72 -2.98
C PHE A 118 -3.81 16.11 -2.77
N ASN A 119 -4.65 16.70 -1.91
CA ASN A 119 -5.92 16.09 -1.51
C ASN A 119 -7.02 16.20 -2.59
N GLY A 120 -7.01 17.25 -3.40
CA GLY A 120 -7.95 17.42 -4.53
C GLY A 120 -7.66 16.51 -5.72
N TYR A 121 -6.40 16.11 -5.92
CA TYR A 121 -5.99 15.19 -6.98
C TYR A 121 -6.47 13.75 -6.72
N LEU A 122 -6.36 13.30 -5.46
CA LEU A 122 -6.78 11.97 -5.03
C LEU A 122 -8.30 11.82 -4.95
N GLU A 123 -9.04 12.87 -4.58
CA GLU A 123 -10.51 12.85 -4.52
C GLU A 123 -11.15 12.90 -5.94
N SER A 124 -10.40 13.30 -6.97
CA SER A 124 -10.80 13.31 -8.39
C SER A 124 -10.56 11.98 -9.12
N HIS A 125 -9.40 11.32 -8.94
CA HIS A 125 -9.08 10.05 -9.63
C HIS A 125 -9.66 8.83 -8.91
N THR A 126 -9.54 8.78 -7.58
CA THR A 126 -9.97 7.62 -6.77
C THR A 126 -11.47 7.41 -6.85
N VAL A 127 -12.26 8.49 -6.81
CA VAL A 127 -13.72 8.43 -6.95
C VAL A 127 -14.11 7.90 -8.33
N ARG A 128 -13.54 8.46 -9.41
CA ARG A 128 -13.81 8.01 -10.79
C ARG A 128 -13.48 6.54 -10.99
N TYR A 129 -12.29 6.12 -10.53
CA TYR A 129 -11.85 4.73 -10.64
C TYR A 129 -12.75 3.77 -9.85
N ASN A 130 -13.12 4.13 -8.61
CA ASN A 130 -13.97 3.29 -7.77
C ASN A 130 -15.39 3.15 -8.32
N THR A 131 -15.98 4.25 -8.82
CA THR A 131 -17.28 4.21 -9.48
C THR A 131 -17.23 3.34 -10.73
N LEU A 132 -16.24 3.53 -11.61
CA LEU A 132 -16.07 2.71 -12.81
C LEU A 132 -15.90 1.23 -12.48
N ARG A 133 -15.10 0.91 -11.46
CA ARG A 133 -14.88 -0.47 -11.02
C ARG A 133 -16.17 -1.11 -10.49
N HIS A 134 -16.94 -0.38 -9.68
CA HIS A 134 -18.21 -0.89 -9.15
C HIS A 134 -19.22 -1.17 -10.28
N GLU A 135 -19.39 -0.23 -11.20
CA GLU A 135 -20.27 -0.41 -12.36
C GLU A 135 -19.78 -1.55 -13.27
N ALA A 136 -18.47 -1.69 -13.47
CA ALA A 136 -17.91 -2.78 -14.25
C ALA A 136 -18.16 -4.15 -13.60
N PHE A 137 -18.04 -4.28 -12.27
CA PHE A 137 -18.37 -5.54 -11.59
C PHE A 137 -19.84 -5.89 -11.71
N LYS A 138 -20.73 -4.92 -11.45
CA LYS A 138 -22.16 -5.12 -11.62
C LYS A 138 -22.51 -5.54 -13.06
N PHE A 139 -21.92 -4.88 -14.04
CA PHE A 139 -22.10 -5.20 -15.46
C PHE A 139 -21.60 -6.61 -15.81
N VAL A 140 -20.49 -7.05 -15.21
CA VAL A 140 -19.97 -8.42 -15.39
C VAL A 140 -20.90 -9.45 -14.76
N ASP A 141 -21.44 -9.19 -13.57
CA ASP A 141 -22.39 -10.07 -12.90
C ASP A 141 -23.66 -10.25 -13.74
N GLU A 142 -24.24 -9.15 -14.24
CA GLU A 142 -25.41 -9.16 -15.13
C GLU A 142 -25.11 -9.80 -16.50
N GLY A 143 -23.93 -9.54 -17.06
CA GLY A 143 -23.49 -10.08 -18.34
C GLY A 143 -23.21 -11.59 -18.30
N ALA A 144 -22.87 -12.14 -17.14
CA ALA A 144 -22.53 -13.56 -16.99
C ALA A 144 -23.74 -14.49 -16.82
N GLU A 145 -24.97 -13.95 -16.72
CA GLU A 145 -26.18 -14.74 -16.43
C GLU A 145 -26.61 -15.68 -17.56
N SER A 146 -26.29 -15.35 -18.82
CA SER A 146 -26.61 -16.20 -19.98
C SER A 146 -25.59 -16.00 -21.10
N VAL A 147 -25.55 -16.93 -22.06
CA VAL A 147 -24.65 -16.83 -23.23
C VAL A 147 -25.03 -15.63 -24.10
N GLU A 148 -26.33 -15.36 -24.23
CA GLU A 148 -26.87 -14.21 -24.95
C GLU A 148 -26.48 -12.89 -24.27
N SER A 149 -26.67 -12.78 -22.95
CA SER A 149 -26.24 -11.62 -22.15
C SER A 149 -24.73 -11.41 -22.22
N TYR A 150 -23.95 -12.49 -22.20
CA TYR A 150 -22.49 -12.44 -22.30
C TYR A 150 -22.04 -11.87 -23.65
N ASN A 151 -22.62 -12.35 -24.75
CA ASN A 151 -22.29 -11.88 -26.09
C ASN A 151 -22.62 -10.39 -26.27
N VAL A 152 -23.76 -9.95 -25.73
CA VAL A 152 -24.15 -8.53 -25.74
C VAL A 152 -23.21 -7.70 -24.87
N ALA A 153 -22.94 -8.13 -23.64
CA ALA A 153 -22.05 -7.45 -22.71
C ALA A 153 -20.64 -7.31 -23.30
N MET A 154 -20.18 -8.33 -24.01
CA MET A 154 -18.85 -8.35 -24.59
C MET A 154 -18.71 -7.44 -25.81
N ALA A 155 -19.74 -7.38 -26.66
CA ALA A 155 -19.78 -6.42 -27.76
C ALA A 155 -19.73 -4.96 -27.24
N VAL A 156 -20.51 -4.65 -26.20
CA VAL A 156 -20.55 -3.31 -25.57
C VAL A 156 -19.21 -2.96 -24.93
N LEU A 157 -18.55 -3.91 -24.26
CA LEU A 157 -17.24 -3.67 -23.66
C LEU A 157 -16.15 -3.40 -24.70
N MET A 158 -16.16 -4.08 -25.85
CA MET A 158 -15.23 -3.77 -26.95
C MET A 158 -15.47 -2.37 -27.51
N GLU A 159 -16.72 -1.97 -27.69
CA GLU A 159 -17.07 -0.63 -28.14
C GLU A 159 -16.64 0.45 -27.13
N ALA A 160 -16.94 0.23 -25.85
CA ALA A 160 -16.55 1.13 -24.76
C ALA A 160 -15.03 1.27 -24.66
N SER A 161 -14.28 0.17 -24.79
CA SER A 161 -12.82 0.17 -24.79
C SER A 161 -12.24 1.04 -25.91
N ASN A 162 -12.78 0.92 -27.12
CA ASN A 162 -12.38 1.75 -28.26
C ASN A 162 -12.65 3.24 -28.02
N LYS A 163 -13.82 3.58 -27.44
CA LYS A 163 -14.21 4.96 -27.12
C LYS A 163 -13.31 5.59 -26.05
N VAL A 164 -12.97 4.84 -25.00
CA VAL A 164 -12.07 5.30 -23.94
C VAL A 164 -10.64 5.49 -24.49
N ALA A 165 -10.16 4.56 -25.31
CA ALA A 165 -8.85 4.68 -25.95
C ALA A 165 -8.76 5.91 -26.88
N PHE A 166 -9.86 6.30 -27.51
CA PHE A 166 -9.93 7.53 -28.31
C PHE A 166 -9.94 8.80 -27.46
N ALA A 167 -10.70 8.83 -26.36
CA ALA A 167 -10.75 9.97 -25.44
C ALA A 167 -9.37 10.29 -24.83
N VAL A 168 -8.65 9.25 -24.38
CA VAL A 168 -7.30 9.40 -23.80
C VAL A 168 -6.28 9.94 -24.83
N LYS A 169 -6.43 9.60 -26.11
CA LYS A 169 -5.57 10.12 -27.19
C LYS A 169 -5.85 11.58 -27.55
N ASN A 170 -7.03 12.10 -27.23
CA ASN A 170 -7.41 13.48 -27.54
C ASN A 170 -7.07 14.48 -26.41
N GLU A 171 -6.99 14.04 -25.15
CA GLU A 171 -6.58 14.89 -24.02
C GLU A 171 -5.10 15.34 -24.09
N GLY A 172 -4.27 14.67 -24.91
CA GLY A 172 -2.86 15.01 -25.12
C GLY A 172 -2.54 15.93 -26.32
N LYS A 173 -3.55 16.46 -27.03
CA LYS A 173 -3.35 17.21 -28.29
C LYS A 173 -3.86 18.66 -28.28
N ALA A 174 -3.85 19.32 -27.13
CA ALA A 174 -4.03 20.77 -27.05
C ALA A 174 -2.68 21.45 -26.75
N SER A 175 -1.79 21.51 -27.75
CA SER A 175 -0.92 22.66 -28.09
C SER A 175 0.23 22.24 -29.01
N VAL A 176 0.37 23.03 -30.09
CA VAL A 176 1.43 23.14 -31.11
C VAL A 176 1.45 22.13 -32.28
N ASN A 177 1.13 22.73 -33.43
CA ASN A 177 1.17 22.23 -34.80
C ASN A 177 2.59 22.01 -35.34
N ASN A 178 2.66 20.99 -36.21
CA ASN A 178 3.32 20.86 -37.52
C ASN A 178 4.86 20.87 -37.68
N GLY A 179 5.33 19.77 -38.27
CA GLY A 179 6.54 19.69 -39.11
C GLY A 179 6.97 18.23 -39.38
N PRO A 180 6.93 17.70 -40.63
CA PRO A 180 6.92 16.25 -40.88
C PRO A 180 8.27 15.68 -41.39
N MET A 181 8.28 14.34 -41.54
CA MET A 181 9.17 13.51 -42.40
C MET A 181 10.56 13.19 -41.82
N ARG A 182 11.21 12.02 -42.02
CA ARG A 182 11.01 10.87 -42.94
C ARG A 182 12.08 9.78 -42.68
N ASN A 183 11.63 8.53 -42.54
CA ASN A 183 12.17 7.23 -43.04
C ASN A 183 13.61 6.71 -42.79
N LYS A 184 13.63 5.37 -42.62
CA LYS A 184 14.68 4.35 -42.96
C LYS A 184 15.93 4.34 -42.06
N SER A 185 16.60 3.21 -41.76
CA SER A 185 16.50 1.77 -42.07
C SER A 185 17.66 1.07 -41.33
N SER A 186 17.46 -0.19 -40.93
CA SER A 186 18.42 -1.33 -40.89
C SER A 186 19.94 -1.13 -40.62
N TYR A 187 20.51 -1.89 -39.68
CA TYR A 187 21.31 -3.12 -39.95
C TYR A 187 21.85 -3.75 -38.64
N CYS A 188 22.05 -5.08 -38.66
CA CYS A 188 22.57 -5.94 -37.59
C CYS A 188 24.08 -6.25 -37.72
N ARG A 189 24.69 -6.74 -36.62
CA ARG A 189 25.76 -7.80 -36.44
C ARG A 189 26.74 -7.39 -35.32
N SER A 190 26.88 -8.15 -34.21
CA SER A 190 27.76 -9.34 -33.96
C SER A 190 29.23 -9.05 -34.30
N GLU A 191 30.28 -9.39 -33.56
CA GLU A 191 30.59 -10.22 -32.37
C GLU A 191 32.06 -9.89 -31.99
N GLY A 192 32.57 -10.30 -30.82
CA GLY A 192 34.02 -10.37 -30.60
C GLY A 192 34.46 -10.44 -29.13
N GLU A 193 34.76 -11.65 -28.67
CA GLU A 193 35.38 -11.97 -27.38
C GLU A 193 36.88 -11.62 -27.32
N GLY A 194 37.40 -11.42 -26.11
CA GLY A 194 38.85 -11.39 -25.80
C GLY A 194 39.09 -11.41 -24.28
N SER A 195 39.85 -12.40 -23.79
CA SER A 195 40.02 -12.80 -22.38
C SER A 195 41.33 -12.29 -21.74
N SER A 196 41.29 -12.19 -20.39
CA SER A 196 42.39 -12.29 -19.40
C SER A 196 43.29 -11.07 -19.13
N THR A 197 43.16 -10.47 -17.93
CA THR A 197 44.03 -10.70 -16.74
C THR A 197 43.60 -9.72 -15.64
N GLN A 198 43.24 -10.22 -14.45
CA GLN A 198 42.76 -9.43 -13.31
C GLN A 198 43.89 -8.61 -12.67
N GLN A 199 43.98 -7.34 -13.06
CA GLN A 199 44.38 -6.26 -12.15
C GLN A 199 43.20 -5.28 -12.17
N LEU A 200 42.51 -5.15 -11.03
CA LEU A 200 41.38 -4.24 -10.91
C LEU A 200 41.85 -2.84 -11.26
N SER A 201 41.25 -2.29 -12.31
CA SER A 201 41.51 -0.93 -12.77
C SER A 201 41.15 0.04 -11.65
N GLU A 202 41.81 1.19 -11.58
CA GLU A 202 41.49 2.25 -10.60
C GLU A 202 39.98 2.61 -10.63
N GLY A 203 39.36 2.53 -11.81
CA GLY A 203 37.91 2.70 -11.98
C GLY A 203 37.04 1.58 -11.38
N ASP A 204 37.53 0.34 -11.27
CA ASP A 204 36.81 -0.77 -10.63
C ASP A 204 36.80 -0.59 -9.10
N MET A 205 37.89 -0.04 -8.54
CA MET A 205 37.96 0.29 -7.11
C MET A 205 37.04 1.45 -6.77
N ASP A 206 37.01 2.50 -7.60
CA ASP A 206 36.07 3.63 -7.43
C ASP A 206 34.61 3.17 -7.55
N GLN A 207 34.31 2.26 -8.48
CA GLN A 207 32.97 1.66 -8.58
C GLN A 207 32.61 0.89 -7.30
N LYS A 208 33.56 0.12 -6.74
CA LYS A 208 33.37 -0.62 -5.50
C LYS A 208 33.18 0.30 -4.28
N ILE A 209 33.92 1.40 -4.23
CA ILE A 209 33.80 2.42 -3.18
C ILE A 209 32.41 3.06 -3.24
N ASN A 210 31.93 3.40 -4.44
CA ASN A 210 30.58 3.96 -4.61
C ASN A 210 29.49 2.96 -4.22
N GLU A 211 29.60 1.71 -4.65
CA GLU A 211 28.67 0.63 -4.29
C GLU A 211 28.61 0.43 -2.76
N LEU A 212 29.77 0.29 -2.11
CA LEU A 212 29.83 0.12 -0.65
C LEU A 212 29.36 1.37 0.11
N SER A 213 29.58 2.57 -0.44
CA SER A 213 29.07 3.81 0.14
C SER A 213 27.55 3.89 0.07
N MET A 214 26.95 3.46 -1.05
CA MET A 214 25.49 3.37 -1.19
C MET A 214 24.90 2.32 -0.23
N ASP A 215 25.56 1.17 -0.08
CA ASP A 215 25.15 0.12 0.87
C ASP A 215 25.24 0.63 2.32
N LEU A 216 26.30 1.37 2.65
CA LEU A 216 26.48 1.98 3.97
C LEU A 216 25.43 3.05 4.25
N GLU A 217 25.11 3.91 3.29
CA GLU A 217 24.03 4.89 3.41
C GLU A 217 22.67 4.21 3.59
N CYS A 218 22.40 3.15 2.83
CA CYS A 218 21.20 2.34 2.99
C CYS A 218 21.13 1.72 4.40
N ALA A 219 22.22 1.12 4.88
CA ALA A 219 22.30 0.55 6.22
C ALA A 219 22.11 1.61 7.32
N ASN A 220 22.73 2.78 7.18
CA ASN A 220 22.58 3.89 8.13
C ASN A 220 21.14 4.40 8.17
N ARG A 221 20.49 4.55 7.01
CA ARG A 221 19.07 4.92 6.93
C ARG A 221 18.19 3.89 7.63
N LYS A 222 18.49 2.59 7.48
CA LYS A 222 17.80 1.51 8.21
C LYS A 222 17.97 1.66 9.72
N CYS A 223 19.19 1.91 10.20
CA CYS A 223 19.47 2.10 11.61
C CYS A 223 18.71 3.28 12.21
N GLU A 224 18.62 4.42 11.52
CA GLU A 224 17.86 5.58 11.98
C GLU A 224 16.36 5.30 12.08
N VAL A 225 15.81 4.56 11.13
CA VAL A 225 14.38 4.18 11.17
C VAL A 225 14.09 3.20 12.30
N TYR A 226 14.94 2.18 12.52
CA TYR A 226 14.79 1.30 13.67
C TYR A 226 14.92 2.05 15.00
N ARG A 227 15.85 3.01 15.08
CA ARG A 227 16.02 3.86 16.26
C ARG A 227 14.77 4.69 16.55
N THR A 228 14.19 5.33 15.54
CA THR A 228 12.97 6.14 15.71
C THR A 228 11.76 5.28 16.09
N ASN A 229 11.58 4.12 15.45
CA ASN A 229 10.51 3.18 15.79
C ASN A 229 10.64 2.65 17.24
N LEU A 230 11.85 2.28 17.67
CA LEU A 230 12.11 1.85 19.03
C LEU A 230 11.81 2.96 20.05
N LEU A 231 12.24 4.20 19.77
CA LEU A 231 11.94 5.35 20.61
C LEU A 231 10.43 5.60 20.72
N SER A 232 9.69 5.45 19.61
CA SER A 232 8.22 5.57 19.61
C SER A 232 7.58 4.50 20.49
N LEU A 233 7.99 3.23 20.35
CA LEU A 233 7.45 2.13 21.16
C LEU A 233 7.74 2.32 22.65
N LEU A 234 8.96 2.75 23.00
CA LEU A 234 9.33 3.02 24.39
C LEU A 234 8.52 4.17 24.98
N LYS A 235 8.25 5.22 24.19
CA LYS A 235 7.38 6.32 24.60
C LYS A 235 5.96 5.85 24.86
N ASP A 236 5.39 5.05 23.95
CA ASP A 236 4.04 4.50 24.10
C ASP A 236 3.92 3.64 25.37
N ILE A 237 4.96 2.86 25.70
CA ILE A 237 5.01 2.06 26.92
C ILE A 237 5.02 2.94 28.18
N GLU A 238 5.84 4.00 28.21
CA GLU A 238 5.91 4.91 29.36
C GLU A 238 4.59 5.68 29.54
N ASP A 239 3.99 6.17 28.44
CA ASP A 239 2.69 6.84 28.47
C ASP A 239 1.59 5.90 29.02
N HIS A 240 1.60 4.63 28.60
CA HIS A 240 0.65 3.63 29.11
C HIS A 240 0.85 3.36 30.61
N LYS A 241 2.10 3.25 31.06
CA LYS A 241 2.44 3.07 32.48
C LYS A 241 1.97 4.25 33.32
N GLN A 242 2.16 5.49 32.85
CA GLN A 242 1.68 6.69 33.55
C GLN A 242 0.16 6.71 33.67
N ARG A 243 -0.57 6.38 32.58
CA ARG A 243 -2.03 6.28 32.61
C ARG A 243 -2.53 5.28 33.65
N LEU A 244 -1.95 4.08 33.68
CA LEU A 244 -2.31 3.05 34.66
C LEU A 244 -2.03 3.53 36.10
N SER A 245 -0.92 4.24 36.33
CA SER A 245 -0.61 4.77 37.66
C SER A 245 -1.66 5.79 38.12
N ILE A 246 -2.13 6.66 37.24
CA ILE A 246 -3.20 7.63 37.54
C ILE A 246 -4.51 6.91 37.82
N GLU A 247 -4.85 5.90 37.02
CA GLU A 247 -6.10 5.15 37.17
C GLU A 247 -6.13 4.37 38.49
N VAL A 248 -5.01 3.74 38.88
CA VAL A 248 -4.85 3.09 40.20
C VAL A 248 -4.99 4.09 41.34
N GLN A 249 -4.39 5.29 41.22
CA GLN A 249 -4.54 6.34 42.23
C GLN A 249 -5.99 6.80 42.37
N ASN A 250 -6.71 6.98 41.26
CA ASN A 250 -8.12 7.37 41.26
C ASN A 250 -9.02 6.31 41.92
N ILE A 251 -8.80 5.02 41.62
CA ILE A 251 -9.53 3.92 42.27
C ILE A 251 -9.24 3.90 43.78
N LYS A 252 -7.98 4.09 44.18
CA LYS A 252 -7.59 4.13 45.59
C LYS A 252 -8.27 5.28 46.34
N LEU A 253 -8.41 6.45 45.71
CA LEU A 253 -9.13 7.60 46.26
C LEU A 253 -10.63 7.31 46.37
N SER A 254 -11.27 6.76 45.33
CA SER A 254 -12.70 6.44 45.37
C SER A 254 -13.06 5.39 46.42
N MET A 255 -12.15 4.44 46.70
CA MET A 255 -12.33 3.46 47.78
C MET A 255 -12.18 4.08 49.18
N LYS A 256 -11.46 5.20 49.29
CA LYS A 256 -11.24 5.91 50.56
C LYS A 256 -12.38 6.87 50.89
N ASP A 257 -13.03 7.43 49.87
CA ASP A 257 -14.18 8.34 50.02
C ASP A 257 -15.53 7.60 50.19
N GLY A 258 -15.54 6.27 50.02
CA GLY A 258 -16.72 5.40 50.19
C GLY A 258 -16.81 4.65 51.52
N LEU A 259 -15.94 4.97 52.50
CA LEU A 259 -15.91 4.46 53.88
C LEU A 259 -16.17 5.59 54.86
#